data_AF-A0A6M1Z7F8-F1
#
_entry.id   AF-A0A6M1Z7F8-F1
#
_cell.length_a   1.000
_cell.length_b   1.000
_cell.length_c   1.000
_cell.angle_alpha   90.00
_cell.angle_beta   90.00
_cell.angle_gamma   90.00
#
_symmetry.space_group_name_H-M   'P 1'
#
loop_
_entity.id
_entity.type
_entity.pdbx_description
1 polymer ?
#
loop_
_entity_poly.entity_id
_entity_poly.type
_entity_poly.pdbx_seq_one_letter_code
_entity_poly.pdbx_strand_id
1 'polypeptide(L)'
;MSKKDKKDKKLKLQDELTELQNKYLLTLAELENTRKRMQKEKTEALSFAIENTISEFLPLIDNFENALNFATDSSEEVKNWALGFQMILSQIKDILHNHGIVAYHSVGNNFDPHYHDAVEIVESNDHEPGSIIEELAKGYKSATRVIRPARVKVTKKTLEKIQDIDAAKNDDEPQIDENENINECIEEENCCNNTEAENSCGSENDQDKDPMDQDQKNLRDENIKINK
;
A
#
# COMPACT_ATOMS: atom_id res chain seq x y z
N MET A 1 -30.98 -51.08 -42.10
CA MET A 1 -30.58 -49.82 -41.45
C MET A 1 -30.83 -48.66 -42.40
N SER A 2 -31.71 -47.73 -42.03
CA SER A 2 -32.15 -46.64 -42.91
C SER A 2 -31.02 -45.63 -43.13
N LYS A 3 -30.98 -44.96 -44.30
CA LYS A 3 -29.98 -43.92 -44.61
C LYS A 3 -30.03 -42.75 -43.61
N LYS A 4 -31.18 -42.53 -42.97
CA LYS A 4 -31.42 -41.48 -41.97
C LYS A 4 -30.66 -41.76 -40.66
N ASP A 5 -30.76 -42.98 -40.12
CA ASP A 5 -30.07 -43.41 -38.90
C ASP A 5 -28.54 -43.30 -39.01
N LYS A 6 -27.99 -43.54 -40.21
CA LYS A 6 -26.55 -43.38 -40.48
C LYS A 6 -26.12 -41.91 -40.48
N LYS A 7 -26.97 -41.00 -40.97
CA LYS A 7 -26.71 -39.56 -40.99
C LYS A 7 -26.77 -38.96 -39.59
N ASP A 8 -27.75 -39.36 -38.79
CA ASP A 8 -27.91 -38.89 -37.41
C ASP A 8 -26.76 -39.37 -36.51
N LYS A 9 -26.28 -40.61 -36.69
CA LYS A 9 -25.06 -41.09 -36.02
C LYS A 9 -23.82 -40.29 -36.44
N LYS A 10 -23.68 -39.97 -37.72
CA LYS A 10 -22.53 -39.19 -38.22
C LYS A 10 -22.52 -37.78 -37.62
N LEU A 11 -23.69 -37.14 -37.50
CA LEU A 11 -23.81 -35.81 -36.90
C LEU A 11 -23.43 -35.82 -35.41
N LYS A 12 -23.96 -36.78 -34.63
CA LYS A 12 -23.57 -36.94 -33.23
C LYS A 12 -22.07 -37.14 -33.03
N LEU A 13 -21.45 -37.98 -33.86
CA LEU A 13 -19.99 -38.16 -33.81
C LEU A 13 -19.23 -36.86 -34.16
N GLN A 14 -19.74 -36.05 -35.07
CA GLN A 14 -19.12 -34.76 -35.40
C GLN A 14 -19.25 -33.76 -34.24
N ASP A 15 -20.42 -33.69 -33.62
CA ASP A 15 -20.66 -32.83 -32.46
C ASP A 15 -19.75 -33.23 -31.30
N GLU A 16 -19.68 -34.52 -30.95
CA GLU A 16 -18.75 -35.05 -29.93
C GLU A 16 -17.29 -34.71 -30.24
N LEU A 17 -16.88 -34.78 -31.52
CA LEU A 17 -15.53 -34.45 -31.94
C LEU A 17 -15.26 -32.94 -31.77
N THR A 18 -16.21 -32.08 -32.14
CA THR A 18 -16.07 -30.62 -31.93
C THR A 18 -16.06 -30.24 -30.46
N GLU A 19 -16.87 -30.87 -29.62
CA GLU A 19 -16.83 -30.67 -28.17
C GLU A 19 -15.49 -31.09 -27.57
N LEU A 20 -14.95 -32.23 -28.00
CA LEU A 20 -13.63 -32.69 -27.55
C LEU A 20 -12.51 -31.75 -28.01
N GLN A 21 -12.58 -31.23 -29.24
CA GLN A 21 -11.62 -30.25 -29.74
C GLN A 21 -11.69 -28.95 -28.95
N ASN A 22 -12.89 -28.45 -28.64
CA ASN A 22 -13.07 -27.24 -27.84
C ASN A 22 -12.54 -27.43 -26.41
N LYS A 23 -12.85 -28.57 -25.78
CA LYS A 23 -12.31 -28.93 -24.46
C LYS A 23 -10.79 -29.03 -24.50
N TYR A 24 -10.22 -29.62 -25.55
CA TYR A 24 -8.77 -29.74 -25.72
C TYR A 24 -8.09 -28.37 -25.92
N LEU A 25 -8.68 -27.48 -26.71
CA LEU A 25 -8.15 -26.12 -26.89
C LEU A 25 -8.22 -25.31 -25.59
N LEU A 26 -9.32 -25.44 -24.84
CA LEU A 26 -9.46 -24.79 -23.54
C LEU A 26 -8.41 -25.30 -22.54
N THR A 27 -8.24 -26.63 -22.44
CA THR A 27 -7.25 -27.21 -21.52
C THR A 27 -5.83 -26.81 -21.91
N LEU A 28 -5.51 -26.74 -23.21
CA LEU A 28 -4.23 -26.21 -23.67
C LEU A 28 -4.02 -24.75 -23.25
N ALA A 29 -5.05 -23.91 -23.40
CA ALA A 29 -4.98 -22.51 -22.98
C ALA A 29 -4.80 -22.37 -21.45
N GLU A 30 -5.51 -23.18 -20.66
CA GLU A 30 -5.37 -23.22 -19.19
C GLU A 30 -3.96 -23.67 -18.78
N LEU A 31 -3.38 -24.65 -19.46
CA LEU A 31 -2.01 -25.11 -19.23
C LEU A 31 -1.00 -24.02 -19.55
N GLU A 32 -1.17 -23.29 -20.66
CA GLU A 32 -0.26 -22.19 -21.03
C GLU A 32 -0.35 -21.04 -20.03
N ASN A 33 -1.57 -20.65 -19.63
CA ASN A 33 -1.79 -19.61 -18.61
C ASN A 33 -1.18 -20.01 -17.27
N THR A 34 -1.37 -21.26 -16.84
CA THR A 34 -0.79 -21.79 -15.60
C THR A 34 0.72 -21.81 -15.67
N ARG A 35 1.31 -22.21 -16.81
CA ARG A 35 2.77 -22.18 -17.02
C ARG A 35 3.33 -20.77 -16.92
N LYS A 36 2.70 -19.78 -17.56
CA LYS A 36 3.11 -18.37 -17.48
C LYS A 36 3.02 -17.85 -16.05
N ARG A 37 1.93 -18.18 -15.34
CA ARG A 37 1.74 -17.82 -13.93
C ARG A 37 2.82 -18.44 -13.03
N MET A 38 3.05 -19.74 -13.13
CA MET A 38 4.08 -20.44 -12.34
C MET A 38 5.48 -19.88 -12.59
N GLN A 39 5.80 -19.48 -13.83
CA GLN A 39 7.10 -18.87 -14.12
C GLN A 39 7.25 -17.51 -13.41
N LYS A 40 6.20 -16.69 -13.40
CA LYS A 40 6.17 -15.40 -12.70
C LYS A 40 6.29 -15.60 -11.18
N GLU A 41 5.49 -16.49 -10.61
CA GLU A 41 5.54 -16.83 -9.18
C GLU A 41 6.92 -17.34 -8.77
N LYS A 42 7.57 -18.16 -9.61
CA LYS A 42 8.93 -18.63 -9.35
C LYS A 42 9.94 -17.49 -9.31
N THR A 43 9.88 -16.55 -10.25
CA THR A 43 10.79 -15.39 -10.26
C THR A 43 10.56 -14.47 -9.07
N GLU A 44 9.30 -14.29 -8.67
CA GLU A 44 8.93 -13.50 -7.49
C GLU A 44 9.39 -14.20 -6.20
N ALA A 45 9.21 -15.52 -6.09
CA ALA A 45 9.65 -16.30 -4.94
C ALA A 45 11.18 -16.26 -4.76
N LEU A 46 11.95 -16.31 -5.85
CA LEU A 46 13.40 -16.16 -5.80
C LEU A 46 13.82 -14.76 -5.33
N SER A 47 13.17 -13.72 -5.85
CA SER A 47 13.43 -12.34 -5.45
C SER A 47 13.10 -12.13 -3.97
N PHE A 48 11.95 -12.66 -3.53
CA PHE A 48 11.53 -12.61 -2.12
C PHE A 48 12.51 -13.33 -1.19
N ALA A 49 13.04 -14.49 -1.60
CA ALA A 49 14.03 -15.23 -0.81
C ALA A 49 15.32 -14.41 -0.64
N ILE A 50 15.82 -13.80 -1.71
CA ILE A 50 17.01 -12.93 -1.66
C ILE A 50 16.75 -11.74 -0.73
N GLU A 51 15.62 -11.05 -0.89
CA GLU A 51 15.27 -9.91 -0.05
C GLU A 51 15.17 -10.28 1.43
N ASN A 52 14.60 -11.43 1.77
CA ASN A 52 14.52 -11.90 3.16
C ASN A 52 15.92 -12.15 3.74
N THR A 53 16.79 -12.83 2.99
CA THR A 53 18.18 -13.07 3.43
C THR A 53 18.97 -11.79 3.64
N ILE A 54 18.71 -10.77 2.81
CA ILE A 54 19.38 -9.48 2.92
C ILE A 54 18.84 -8.71 4.12
N SER A 55 17.53 -8.77 4.38
CA SER A 55 16.91 -8.15 5.56
C SER A 55 17.58 -8.60 6.87
N GLU A 56 17.90 -9.88 6.99
CA GLU A 56 18.64 -10.44 8.14
C GLU A 56 20.10 -9.94 8.23
N PHE A 57 20.69 -9.57 7.10
CA PHE A 57 22.06 -9.06 7.03
C PHE A 57 22.16 -7.55 7.28
N LEU A 58 21.09 -6.78 7.03
CA LEU A 58 21.08 -5.32 7.19
C LEU A 58 21.52 -4.83 8.60
N PRO A 59 21.08 -5.45 9.72
CA PRO A 59 21.54 -5.05 11.06
C PRO A 59 23.06 -5.17 11.25
N LEU A 60 23.71 -6.10 10.54
CA LEU A 60 25.17 -6.24 10.59
C LEU A 60 25.83 -5.03 9.93
N ILE A 61 25.34 -4.61 8.77
CA ILE A 61 25.83 -3.42 8.07
C ILE A 61 25.64 -2.17 8.95
N ASP A 62 24.49 -2.03 9.59
CA ASP A 62 24.23 -0.92 10.52
C ASP A 62 25.24 -0.91 11.68
N ASN A 63 25.54 -2.08 12.25
CA ASN A 63 26.55 -2.19 13.31
C ASN A 63 27.95 -1.81 12.81
N PHE A 64 28.31 -2.16 11.56
CA PHE A 64 29.56 -1.70 10.94
C PHE A 64 29.58 -0.17 10.76
N GLU A 65 28.48 0.44 10.31
CA GLU A 65 28.38 1.90 10.19
C GLU A 65 28.51 2.58 11.56
N ASN A 66 27.84 2.05 12.59
CA ASN A 66 27.94 2.55 13.95
C ASN A 66 29.37 2.42 14.51
N ALA A 67 30.02 1.27 14.32
CA ALA A 67 31.39 1.06 14.75
C ALA A 67 32.39 2.03 14.08
N LEU A 68 32.19 2.32 12.80
CA LEU A 68 32.99 3.32 12.08
C LEU A 68 32.78 4.74 12.61
N ASN A 69 31.54 5.09 12.97
CA ASN A 69 31.23 6.39 13.58
C ASN A 69 31.90 6.56 14.96
N PHE A 70 32.09 5.49 15.74
CA PHE A 70 32.85 5.58 17.00
C PHE A 70 34.37 5.66 16.78
N ALA A 71 34.87 5.12 15.66
CA ALA A 71 36.30 5.10 15.36
C ALA A 71 36.85 6.49 14.95
N THR A 72 36.01 7.44 14.53
CA THR A 72 36.43 8.79 14.14
C THR A 72 36.98 9.62 15.30
N ASP A 73 36.57 9.31 16.53
CA ASP A 73 37.02 10.02 17.74
C ASP A 73 38.20 9.33 18.45
N SER A 74 38.70 8.23 17.87
CA SER A 74 39.76 7.39 18.45
C SER A 74 41.18 7.81 17.99
N SER A 75 42.20 7.05 18.43
CA SER A 75 43.60 7.29 18.07
C SER A 75 43.84 7.21 16.56
N GLU A 76 44.93 7.81 16.10
CA GLU A 76 45.29 7.90 14.67
C GLU A 76 45.51 6.52 14.01
N GLU A 77 45.98 5.54 14.78
CA GLU A 77 46.10 4.15 14.33
C GLU A 77 44.73 3.52 14.08
N VAL A 78 43.75 3.75 14.96
CA VAL A 78 42.37 3.26 14.80
C VAL A 78 41.71 3.88 13.55
N LYS A 79 42.01 5.14 13.25
CA LYS A 79 41.52 5.81 12.03
C LYS A 79 42.04 5.15 10.75
N ASN A 80 43.29 4.71 10.73
CA ASN A 80 43.85 3.99 9.58
C ASN A 80 43.15 2.64 9.36
N TRP A 81 42.86 1.90 10.44
CA TRP A 81 42.07 0.66 10.34
C TRP A 81 40.62 0.95 9.89
N ALA A 82 39.99 2.00 10.41
CA ALA A 82 38.64 2.41 10.04
C ALA A 82 38.52 2.70 8.54
N LEU A 83 39.54 3.29 7.92
CA LEU A 83 39.57 3.53 6.47
C LEU A 83 39.53 2.23 5.67
N GLY A 84 40.25 1.19 6.11
CA GLY A 84 40.19 -0.14 5.49
C GLY A 84 38.79 -0.76 5.61
N PHE A 85 38.15 -0.67 6.78
CA PHE A 85 36.78 -1.13 6.97
C PHE A 85 35.75 -0.31 6.17
N GLN A 86 35.97 0.99 5.99
CA GLN A 86 35.13 1.84 5.15
C GLN A 86 35.15 1.37 3.68
N MET A 87 36.30 0.92 3.17
CA MET A 87 36.39 0.35 1.82
C MET A 87 35.58 -0.94 1.69
N ILE A 88 35.64 -1.84 2.69
CA ILE A 88 34.84 -3.07 2.71
C ILE A 88 33.35 -2.73 2.74
N LEU A 89 32.95 -1.74 3.53
CA LEU A 89 31.56 -1.30 3.62
C LEU A 89 31.06 -0.74 2.28
N SER A 90 31.91 0.02 1.57
CA SER A 90 31.60 0.48 0.21
C SER A 90 31.36 -0.69 -0.74
N GLN A 91 32.22 -1.71 -0.72
CA GLN A 91 32.06 -2.90 -1.57
C GLN A 91 30.76 -3.65 -1.28
N ILE A 92 30.37 -3.76 -0.01
CA ILE A 92 29.09 -4.37 0.38
C ILE A 92 27.93 -3.56 -0.22
N LYS A 93 27.98 -2.23 -0.14
CA LYS A 93 26.95 -1.36 -0.74
C LYS A 93 26.89 -1.50 -2.26
N ASP A 94 28.04 -1.63 -2.92
CA ASP A 94 28.11 -1.84 -4.37
C ASP A 94 27.46 -3.18 -4.77
N ILE A 95 27.68 -4.23 -3.98
CA ILE A 95 27.04 -5.54 -4.19
C ILE A 95 25.52 -5.43 -4.04
N LEU A 96 25.03 -4.73 -3.01
CA LEU A 96 23.59 -4.51 -2.80
C LEU A 96 22.97 -3.73 -3.98
N HIS A 97 23.65 -2.67 -4.43
CA HIS A 97 23.21 -1.88 -5.57
C HIS A 97 23.12 -2.72 -6.85
N ASN A 98 24.09 -3.62 -7.09
CA ASN A 98 24.08 -4.53 -8.23
C ASN A 98 22.90 -5.53 -8.20
N HIS A 99 22.38 -5.86 -7.01
CA HIS A 99 21.18 -6.69 -6.85
C HIS A 99 19.88 -5.87 -6.89
N GLY A 100 19.95 -4.57 -7.23
CA GLY A 100 18.79 -3.69 -7.34
C GLY A 100 18.27 -3.19 -5.98
N ILE A 101 19.07 -3.28 -4.93
CA ILE A 101 18.71 -2.87 -3.57
C ILE A 101 19.35 -1.52 -3.29
N VAL A 102 18.51 -0.53 -3.05
CA VAL A 102 18.92 0.87 -2.93
C VAL A 102 18.51 1.39 -1.57
N ALA A 103 19.46 2.00 -0.87
CA ALA A 103 19.17 2.76 0.34
C ALA A 103 18.51 4.10 -0.04
N TYR A 104 17.48 4.50 0.70
CA TYR A 104 16.88 5.82 0.56
C TYR A 104 17.17 6.68 1.79
N HIS A 105 17.26 7.98 1.58
CA HIS A 105 17.51 8.94 2.64
C HIS A 105 16.21 9.60 3.09
N SER A 106 16.03 9.66 4.40
CA SER A 106 14.74 10.03 5.00
C SER A 106 14.79 11.36 5.76
N VAL A 107 15.98 11.90 6.05
CA VAL A 107 16.14 13.12 6.84
C VAL A 107 15.59 14.34 6.08
N GLY A 108 14.80 15.16 6.76
CA GLY A 108 14.16 16.35 6.19
C GLY A 108 12.88 16.08 5.39
N ASN A 109 12.53 14.82 5.12
CA ASN A 109 11.27 14.47 4.48
C ASN A 109 10.13 14.35 5.50
N ASN A 110 8.88 14.42 5.03
CA ASN A 110 7.72 14.08 5.84
C ASN A 110 7.68 12.58 6.13
N PHE A 111 7.16 12.25 7.31
CA PHE A 111 6.94 10.87 7.72
C PHE A 111 5.89 10.19 6.82
N ASP A 112 6.19 8.96 6.39
CA ASP A 112 5.30 8.10 5.59
C ASP A 112 5.37 6.70 6.19
N PRO A 113 4.26 6.15 6.71
CA PRO A 113 4.21 4.81 7.30
C PRO A 113 4.69 3.68 6.38
N HIS A 114 4.68 3.86 5.05
CA HIS A 114 5.15 2.82 4.11
C HIS A 114 6.67 2.72 4.04
N TYR A 115 7.37 3.83 4.26
CA TYR A 115 8.84 3.91 4.11
C TYR A 115 9.54 4.15 5.45
N HIS A 116 8.82 4.58 6.48
CA HIS A 116 9.41 5.06 7.72
C HIS A 116 8.79 4.35 8.93
N ASP A 117 9.66 3.96 9.86
CA ASP A 117 9.31 3.42 11.18
C ASP A 117 9.72 4.44 12.25
N ALA A 118 8.74 5.07 12.89
CA ALA A 118 8.97 6.09 13.91
C ALA A 118 9.29 5.43 15.25
N VAL A 119 10.57 5.46 15.62
CA VAL A 119 11.05 4.85 16.88
C VAL A 119 10.90 5.82 18.04
N GLU A 120 11.16 7.10 17.79
CA GLU A 120 11.19 8.14 18.81
C GLU A 120 10.50 9.39 18.29
N ILE A 121 9.73 10.02 19.17
CA ILE A 121 9.08 11.29 18.90
C ILE A 121 9.79 12.33 19.74
N VAL A 122 10.39 13.31 19.06
CA VAL A 122 11.13 14.39 19.71
C VAL A 122 10.34 15.68 19.60
N GLU A 123 10.25 16.40 20.72
CA GLU A 123 9.68 17.73 20.79
C GLU A 123 10.72 18.75 20.28
N SER A 124 10.42 19.42 19.18
CA SER A 124 11.27 20.48 18.62
C SER A 124 10.38 21.57 18.03
N ASN A 125 10.74 22.82 18.30
CA ASN A 125 10.10 24.00 17.72
C ASN A 125 10.76 24.43 16.40
N ASP A 126 11.92 23.84 16.05
CA ASP A 126 12.74 24.25 14.91
C ASP A 126 12.33 23.57 13.60
N HIS A 127 11.55 22.49 13.68
CA HIS A 127 11.20 21.64 12.56
C HIS A 127 9.68 21.46 12.46
N GLU A 128 9.16 21.35 11.22
CA GLU A 128 7.72 21.16 10.99
C GLU A 128 7.20 19.88 11.67
N PRO A 129 5.98 19.86 12.22
CA PRO A 129 5.43 18.67 12.87
C PRO A 129 5.27 17.51 11.87
N GLY A 130 5.71 16.32 12.26
CA GLY A 130 5.69 15.14 11.39
C GLY A 130 6.83 15.08 10.37
N SER A 131 7.86 15.93 10.51
CA SER A 131 9.09 15.84 9.74
C SER A 131 10.12 14.93 10.42
N ILE A 132 11.01 14.36 9.61
CA ILE A 132 12.06 13.46 10.08
C ILE A 132 13.31 14.28 10.44
N ILE A 133 13.69 14.26 11.71
CA ILE A 133 14.85 14.99 12.25
C ILE A 133 16.13 14.22 11.98
N GLU A 134 16.11 12.91 12.27
CA GLU A 134 17.28 12.07 12.27
C GLU A 134 16.90 10.65 11.83
N GLU A 135 17.77 10.04 11.02
CA GLU A 135 17.67 8.66 10.59
C GLU A 135 18.64 7.81 11.42
N LEU A 136 18.10 7.01 12.34
CA LEU A 136 18.85 6.12 13.21
C LEU A 136 19.42 4.91 12.45
N ALA A 137 18.65 4.41 11.49
CA ALA A 137 19.07 3.32 10.63
C ALA A 137 18.45 3.48 9.24
N LYS A 138 19.26 3.23 8.22
CA LYS A 138 18.89 3.44 6.83
C LYS A 138 17.81 2.47 6.38
N GLY A 139 16.85 2.99 5.62
CA GLY A 139 15.86 2.18 4.92
C GLY A 139 16.40 1.63 3.61
N TYR A 140 15.98 0.41 3.25
CA TYR A 140 16.36 -0.23 1.99
C TYR A 140 15.13 -0.66 1.20
N LYS A 141 15.13 -0.36 -0.09
CA LYS A 141 14.08 -0.76 -1.02
C LYS A 141 14.63 -1.52 -2.22
N SER A 142 13.86 -2.49 -2.66
CA SER A 142 13.98 -3.15 -3.96
C SER A 142 13.20 -2.34 -5.01
N ALA A 143 13.34 -2.69 -6.29
CA ALA A 143 12.59 -2.04 -7.37
C ALA A 143 11.06 -2.18 -7.22
N THR A 144 10.60 -3.26 -6.59
CA THR A 144 9.18 -3.60 -6.46
C THR A 144 8.59 -3.25 -5.10
N ARG A 145 9.38 -3.28 -4.02
CA ARG A 145 8.90 -3.09 -2.65
C ARG A 145 9.98 -2.64 -1.66
N VAL A 146 9.54 -2.18 -0.49
CA VAL A 146 10.41 -1.88 0.64
C VAL A 146 10.83 -3.17 1.34
N ILE A 147 12.13 -3.35 1.57
CA ILE A 147 12.69 -4.52 2.29
C ILE A 147 12.66 -4.25 3.79
N ARG A 148 13.12 -3.05 4.17
CA ARG A 148 13.15 -2.58 5.56
C ARG A 148 12.87 -1.08 5.59
N PRO A 149 11.88 -0.63 6.40
CA PRO A 149 11.62 0.79 6.58
C PRO A 149 12.80 1.47 7.32
N ALA A 150 13.03 2.73 7.02
CA ALA A 150 14.04 3.52 7.72
C ALA A 150 13.56 3.80 9.14
N ARG A 151 14.44 3.64 10.13
CA ARG A 151 14.12 3.94 11.52
C ARG A 151 14.45 5.39 11.79
N VAL A 152 13.43 6.17 12.14
CA VAL A 152 13.53 7.63 12.17
C VAL A 152 13.04 8.23 13.48
N LYS A 153 13.56 9.40 13.80
CA LYS A 153 13.03 10.29 14.83
C LYS A 153 12.12 11.34 14.20
N VAL A 154 10.90 11.43 14.67
CA VAL A 154 9.87 12.32 14.12
C VAL A 154 9.61 13.47 15.09
N THR A 155 9.36 14.66 14.56
CA THR A 155 8.96 15.81 15.35
C THR A 155 7.51 15.71 15.79
N LYS A 156 7.25 16.14 17.03
CA LYS A 156 5.91 16.54 17.46
C LYS A 156 5.97 17.99 17.91
N LYS A 157 4.99 18.78 17.48
CA LYS A 157 4.81 20.14 17.98
C LYS A 157 4.43 20.06 19.46
N THR A 158 5.23 20.69 20.31
CA THR A 158 4.83 20.94 21.70
C THR A 158 3.67 21.93 21.64
N LEU A 159 2.49 21.47 22.03
CA LEU A 159 1.39 22.37 22.34
C LEU A 159 1.72 23.01 23.69
N GLU A 160 2.32 24.20 23.67
CA GLU A 160 2.38 25.01 24.89
C GLU A 160 0.96 25.15 25.44
N LYS A 161 0.87 24.94 26.76
CA LYS A 161 -0.36 24.82 27.55
C LYS A 161 -1.28 26.01 27.27
N ILE A 162 -2.54 25.73 26.95
CA ILE A 162 -3.65 26.67 27.18
C ILE A 162 -3.85 26.73 28.69
N GLN A 163 -3.07 27.56 29.36
CA GLN A 163 -3.38 28.10 30.68
C GLN A 163 -3.41 29.61 30.47
N ASP A 164 -4.44 30.27 31.02
CA ASP A 164 -4.73 31.71 30.94
C ASP A 164 -5.82 32.14 29.92
N ILE A 165 -7.04 31.60 30.06
CA ILE A 165 -8.26 32.34 29.66
C ILE A 165 -9.32 32.43 30.79
N ASP A 166 -9.24 31.63 31.86
CA ASP A 166 -10.22 31.69 32.96
C ASP A 166 -9.93 32.75 34.04
N ALA A 167 -9.53 33.96 33.63
CA ALA A 167 -9.31 35.10 34.53
C ALA A 167 -9.97 36.38 34.02
N ALA A 168 -11.27 36.32 33.69
CA ALA A 168 -12.07 37.52 33.47
C ALA A 168 -13.58 37.26 33.61
N LYS A 169 -14.07 36.92 34.82
CA LYS A 169 -15.45 37.22 35.26
C LYS A 169 -15.44 37.44 36.77
N ASN A 170 -15.33 38.72 37.16
CA ASN A 170 -15.77 39.19 38.47
C ASN A 170 -17.13 39.87 38.28
N ASP A 171 -18.01 39.54 39.23
CA ASP A 171 -19.08 40.34 39.82
C ASP A 171 -20.22 40.80 38.90
N ASP A 172 -21.33 40.05 38.92
CA ASP A 172 -22.66 40.59 39.21
C ASP A 172 -23.66 39.44 39.32
N GLU A 173 -23.95 39.05 40.57
CA GLU A 173 -25.09 38.20 40.90
C GLU A 173 -26.27 39.11 41.25
N PRO A 174 -27.45 38.93 40.63
CA PRO A 174 -28.70 39.19 41.33
C PRO A 174 -29.53 37.91 41.44
N GLN A 175 -29.90 37.59 42.67
CA GLN A 175 -30.83 36.52 43.02
C GLN A 175 -32.27 36.86 42.61
N ILE A 176 -33.00 35.88 42.09
CA ILE A 176 -34.44 35.71 42.35
C ILE A 176 -34.73 34.21 42.50
N ASP A 177 -35.20 33.85 43.70
CA ASP A 177 -35.80 32.57 44.04
C ASP A 177 -37.14 32.39 43.32
N GLU A 178 -37.43 31.18 42.81
CA GLU A 178 -38.78 30.60 42.88
C GLU A 178 -38.73 29.08 42.62
N ASN A 179 -39.29 28.34 43.58
CA ASN A 179 -39.48 26.90 43.56
C ASN A 179 -40.48 26.50 42.46
N GLU A 180 -40.32 25.33 41.82
CA GLU A 180 -41.27 24.21 41.95
C GLU A 180 -40.87 22.97 41.12
N ASN A 181 -40.84 21.87 41.85
CA ASN A 181 -40.92 20.46 41.50
C ASN A 181 -41.85 20.12 40.33
N ILE A 182 -41.41 19.27 39.37
CA ILE A 182 -42.21 18.20 38.74
C ILE A 182 -41.27 16.98 38.46
N ASN A 183 -41.42 15.96 39.29
CA ASN A 183 -41.54 14.52 39.04
C ASN A 183 -40.60 13.78 38.06
N GLU A 184 -39.75 12.94 38.66
CA GLU A 184 -39.79 11.45 38.63
C GLU A 184 -40.11 10.67 37.33
N CYS A 185 -39.21 9.71 37.06
CA CYS A 185 -39.49 8.30 36.71
C CYS A 185 -40.00 7.99 35.28
N ILE A 186 -39.66 6.88 34.59
CA ILE A 186 -39.02 5.61 34.95
C ILE A 186 -38.80 4.79 33.65
N GLU A 187 -37.81 3.91 33.71
CA GLU A 187 -37.62 2.59 33.04
C GLU A 187 -37.53 2.43 31.50
N GLU A 188 -36.42 1.75 31.17
CA GLU A 188 -36.29 0.65 30.22
C GLU A 188 -37.61 -0.03 29.82
N GLU A 189 -37.86 -0.17 28.52
CA GLU A 189 -37.95 -1.47 27.85
C GLU A 189 -38.51 -1.36 26.42
N ASN A 190 -38.02 -2.29 25.59
CA ASN A 190 -38.71 -2.90 24.47
C ASN A 190 -38.71 -2.21 23.10
N CYS A 191 -37.83 -2.80 22.28
CA CYS A 191 -38.18 -3.49 21.05
C CYS A 191 -38.67 -2.65 19.87
N CYS A 192 -37.81 -2.63 18.85
CA CYS A 192 -38.20 -2.81 17.46
C CYS A 192 -39.49 -3.61 17.31
N ASN A 193 -40.43 -3.11 16.50
CA ASN A 193 -41.07 -3.91 15.47
C ASN A 193 -41.77 -3.01 14.43
N ASN A 194 -41.27 -3.13 13.20
CA ASN A 194 -41.94 -3.09 11.88
C ASN A 194 -43.27 -2.35 11.76
N THR A 195 -43.39 -1.45 10.77
CA THR A 195 -43.99 -1.75 9.45
C THR A 195 -44.17 -0.48 8.60
N GLU A 196 -43.75 -0.59 7.34
CA GLU A 196 -44.25 0.02 6.10
C GLU A 196 -45.17 1.26 6.16
N ALA A 197 -44.75 2.33 5.50
CA ALA A 197 -45.66 3.20 4.75
C ALA A 197 -44.93 3.89 3.59
N GLU A 198 -45.51 3.74 2.41
CA GLU A 198 -45.09 4.27 1.13
C GLU A 198 -45.26 5.80 1.01
N ASN A 199 -44.58 6.30 -0.03
CA ASN A 199 -45.02 7.34 -0.97
C ASN A 199 -44.46 8.76 -0.88
N SER A 200 -44.05 9.17 -2.10
CA SER A 200 -44.20 10.48 -2.71
C SER A 200 -43.11 11.52 -2.46
N CYS A 201 -42.22 11.69 -3.45
CA CYS A 201 -42.27 12.91 -4.27
C CYS A 201 -41.44 12.72 -5.57
N GLY A 202 -42.08 12.91 -6.71
CA GLY A 202 -41.43 13.07 -8.00
C GLY A 202 -41.47 14.53 -8.45
N SER A 203 -40.42 14.95 -9.13
CA SER A 203 -40.38 15.90 -10.27
C SER A 203 -38.99 15.73 -10.90
N GLU A 204 -38.92 15.15 -12.11
CA GLU A 204 -38.71 15.86 -13.39
C GLU A 204 -37.52 16.82 -13.37
N ASN A 205 -36.62 16.91 -14.34
CA ASN A 205 -36.22 16.17 -15.54
C ASN A 205 -34.98 16.96 -15.95
N ASP A 206 -33.84 16.35 -16.28
CA ASP A 206 -32.94 16.97 -17.27
C ASP A 206 -31.96 15.96 -17.86
N GLN A 207 -31.78 16.14 -19.16
CA GLN A 207 -31.15 15.27 -20.12
C GLN A 207 -29.64 15.27 -19.93
N ASP A 208 -29.00 14.09 -19.95
CA ASP A 208 -27.75 13.92 -20.68
C ASP A 208 -27.49 12.42 -20.93
N LYS A 209 -27.24 12.11 -22.20
CA LYS A 209 -27.03 10.75 -22.71
C LYS A 209 -25.54 10.42 -22.64
N ASP A 210 -25.22 9.29 -22.02
CA ASP A 210 -23.89 8.67 -22.10
C ASP A 210 -23.51 8.34 -23.56
N PRO A 211 -22.30 8.68 -24.04
CA PRO A 211 -21.82 8.24 -25.34
C PRO A 211 -21.00 6.95 -25.21
N MET A 212 -21.65 5.80 -25.42
CA MET A 212 -21.02 4.51 -25.73
C MET A 212 -21.25 4.19 -27.21
N ASP A 213 -20.34 4.59 -28.09
CA ASP A 213 -20.08 3.93 -29.39
C ASP A 213 -19.04 4.72 -30.22
N GLN A 214 -17.75 4.44 -30.06
CA GLN A 214 -16.73 4.88 -31.03
C GLN A 214 -15.76 3.80 -31.53
N ASP A 215 -15.78 2.57 -31.00
CA ASP A 215 -14.79 1.55 -31.39
C ASP A 215 -15.21 0.61 -32.52
N GLN A 216 -16.40 0.78 -33.13
CA GLN A 216 -16.84 -0.06 -34.26
C GLN A 216 -16.58 0.51 -35.66
N LYS A 217 -15.91 1.66 -35.80
CA LYS A 217 -15.61 2.26 -37.13
C LYS A 217 -14.20 2.03 -37.67
N ASN A 218 -13.26 1.49 -36.89
CA ASN A 218 -11.86 1.39 -37.31
C ASN A 218 -11.37 0.00 -37.77
N LEU A 219 -12.26 -0.98 -37.97
CA LEU A 219 -11.89 -2.32 -38.47
C LEU A 219 -12.45 -2.65 -39.87
N ARG A 220 -13.13 -1.70 -40.53
CA ARG A 220 -13.58 -1.87 -41.92
C ARG A 220 -12.63 -1.29 -42.97
N ASP A 221 -11.63 -0.50 -42.55
CA ASP A 221 -10.72 0.18 -43.49
C ASP A 221 -9.35 -0.52 -43.67
N GLU A 222 -9.04 -1.58 -42.93
CA GLU A 222 -7.80 -2.36 -43.13
C GLU A 222 -7.93 -3.53 -44.12
N ASN A 223 -9.15 -3.99 -44.45
CA ASN A 223 -9.35 -5.12 -45.37
C ASN A 223 -9.36 -4.75 -46.87
N ILE A 224 -9.08 -3.49 -47.23
CA ILE A 224 -8.96 -3.05 -48.64
C ILE A 224 -7.49 -2.95 -49.11
N LYS A 225 -6.50 -3.14 -48.23
CA LYS A 225 -5.07 -3.08 -48.59
C LYS A 225 -4.35 -4.43 -48.74
N ILE A 226 -5.03 -5.57 -48.58
CA ILE A 226 -4.39 -6.90 -48.70
C ILE A 226 -4.73 -7.62 -50.02
N ASN A 227 -5.65 -7.10 -50.85
CA ASN A 227 -6.03 -7.72 -52.13
C ASN A 227 -5.90 -6.78 -53.35
N LYS A 228 -4.81 -6.03 -53.45
CA LYS A 228 -4.35 -5.41 -54.69
C LYS A 228 -2.87 -5.64 -54.91
#